data_AF-A0A392MR41-F1
#
_entry.id   AF-A0A392MR41-F1
#
_cell.length_a   1.000
_cell.length_b   1.000
_cell.length_c   1.000
_cell.angle_alpha   90.00
_cell.angle_beta   90.00
_cell.angle_gamma   90.00
#
_symmetry.space_group_name_H-M   'P 1'
#
loop_
_entity.id
_entity.type
_entity.pdbx_description
1 polymer ?
#
loop_
_entity_poly.entity_id
_entity_poly.type
_entity_poly.pdbx_seq_one_letter_code
_entity_poly.pdbx_strand_id
1 'polypeptide(L)'
;MRLGSESFQLLSKIATNDQHGENSPYFDGWKAYEKNPFHPTKNPHGVIQMGLAENQLCFDLIEEWIKNNPKASICTPEGMHNFRDIANFQDYHGLPEFTSAMAKFMSKVRGGRVRFDPNRILMSGGATGANELIMFCLADPGDAFLVPTPYYPG
;
A
#
# COMPACT_ATOMS: atom_id res chain seq x y z
N MET A 1 -10.88 -15.85 53.18
CA MET A 1 -9.91 -15.79 52.06
C MET A 1 -10.71 -15.70 50.77
N ARG A 2 -10.86 -14.50 50.20
CA ARG A 2 -11.45 -14.35 48.85
C ARG A 2 -10.31 -14.47 47.86
N LEU A 3 -10.24 -15.59 47.15
CA LEU A 3 -9.45 -15.71 45.93
C LEU A 3 -10.12 -14.82 44.88
N GLY A 4 -9.60 -13.61 44.71
CA GLY A 4 -9.98 -12.78 43.56
C GLY A 4 -9.47 -13.47 42.31
N SER A 5 -10.37 -13.79 41.38
CA SER A 5 -9.96 -14.24 40.05
C SER A 5 -9.30 -13.05 39.34
N GLU A 6 -7.97 -13.01 39.35
CA GLU A 6 -7.25 -12.11 38.45
C GLU A 6 -7.56 -12.55 37.03
N SER A 7 -8.36 -11.74 36.34
CA SER A 7 -8.58 -11.86 34.90
C SER A 7 -7.24 -11.53 34.23
N PHE A 8 -6.49 -12.55 33.85
CA PHE A 8 -5.32 -12.37 33.01
C PHE A 8 -5.77 -11.90 31.63
N GLN A 9 -5.49 -10.65 31.30
CA GLN A 9 -5.73 -10.10 29.97
C GLN A 9 -4.69 -10.71 29.01
N LEU A 10 -5.10 -11.75 28.27
CA LEU A 10 -4.21 -12.55 27.40
C LEU A 10 -3.75 -11.78 26.15
N LEU A 11 -4.49 -10.75 25.74
CA LEU A 11 -4.29 -10.00 24.50
C LEU A 11 -3.89 -8.54 24.80
N SER A 12 -3.16 -7.92 23.88
CA SER A 12 -2.79 -6.50 23.98
C SER A 12 -4.03 -5.60 23.90
N LYS A 13 -3.89 -4.36 24.37
CA LYS A 13 -4.95 -3.35 24.25
C LYS A 13 -5.32 -3.09 22.79
N ILE A 14 -4.33 -3.06 21.88
CA ILE A 14 -4.55 -2.85 20.45
C ILE A 14 -5.40 -3.97 19.86
N ALA A 15 -5.13 -5.22 20.23
CA ALA A 15 -5.86 -6.37 19.72
C ALA A 15 -7.33 -6.46 20.20
N THR A 16 -7.69 -5.74 21.28
CA THR A 16 -9.00 -5.86 21.94
C THR A 16 -9.81 -4.56 21.95
N ASN A 17 -9.38 -3.50 21.25
CA ASN A 17 -9.96 -2.15 21.38
C ASN A 17 -11.18 -1.85 20.49
N ASP A 18 -11.69 -2.79 19.69
CA ASP A 18 -12.81 -2.61 18.75
C ASP A 18 -12.64 -1.43 17.75
N GLN A 19 -11.41 -0.94 17.53
CA GLN A 19 -11.13 0.23 16.68
C GLN A 19 -11.01 -0.08 15.18
N HIS A 20 -11.39 -1.28 14.72
CA HIS A 20 -11.30 -1.68 13.32
C HIS A 20 -12.16 -0.82 12.36
N GLY A 21 -13.12 -0.04 12.89
CA GLY A 21 -13.85 0.99 12.13
C GLY A 21 -14.91 0.47 11.16
N GLU A 22 -14.91 -0.80 10.76
CA GLU A 22 -15.88 -1.39 9.82
C GLU A 22 -17.34 -1.31 10.28
N ASN A 23 -17.58 -1.19 11.59
CA ASN A 23 -18.92 -0.97 12.15
C ASN A 23 -19.43 0.46 11.96
N SER A 24 -18.62 1.37 11.43
CA SER A 24 -18.99 2.75 11.14
C SER A 24 -20.00 2.84 9.98
N PRO A 25 -20.95 3.80 10.01
CA PRO A 25 -21.87 4.07 8.90
C PRO A 25 -21.17 4.40 7.58
N TYR A 26 -19.91 4.84 7.60
CA TYR A 26 -19.13 5.11 6.37
C TYR A 26 -18.92 3.85 5.52
N PHE A 27 -19.03 2.66 6.09
CA PHE A 27 -18.91 1.39 5.36
C PHE A 27 -20.23 0.88 4.76
N ASP A 28 -21.36 1.54 5.00
CA ASP A 28 -22.65 1.06 4.50
C ASP A 28 -22.70 0.98 2.96
N GLY A 29 -22.10 1.97 2.28
CA GLY A 29 -21.97 1.97 0.82
C GLY A 29 -21.10 0.82 0.30
N TRP A 30 -19.98 0.55 0.99
CA TRP A 30 -19.08 -0.56 0.62
C TRP A 30 -19.78 -1.92 0.82
N LYS A 31 -20.45 -2.12 1.96
CA LYS A 31 -21.25 -3.33 2.24
C LYS A 31 -22.40 -3.52 1.25
N ALA A 32 -23.03 -2.42 0.79
CA ALA A 32 -24.06 -2.49 -0.23
C ALA A 32 -23.50 -2.98 -1.58
N TYR A 33 -22.32 -2.47 -1.97
CA TYR A 33 -21.60 -2.94 -3.16
C TYR A 33 -21.24 -4.42 -3.06
N GLU A 34 -20.63 -4.87 -1.96
CA GLU A 34 -20.23 -6.28 -1.78
C GLU A 34 -21.41 -7.25 -1.85
N LYS A 35 -22.58 -6.85 -1.31
CA LYS A 35 -23.79 -7.69 -1.32
C LYS A 35 -24.47 -7.76 -2.69
N ASN A 36 -24.33 -6.73 -3.52
CA ASN A 36 -25.03 -6.63 -4.80
C ASN A 36 -24.17 -5.94 -5.86
N PRO A 37 -23.02 -6.52 -6.28
CA PRO A 37 -22.11 -5.85 -7.19
C PRO A 37 -22.70 -5.80 -8.60
N PHE A 38 -22.57 -4.65 -9.27
CA PHE A 38 -22.92 -4.49 -10.67
C PHE A 38 -22.10 -5.43 -11.56
N HIS A 39 -22.75 -6.01 -12.57
CA HIS A 39 -22.09 -6.69 -13.66
C HIS A 39 -22.90 -6.48 -14.96
N PRO A 40 -22.27 -6.10 -16.09
CA PRO A 40 -22.99 -5.67 -17.29
C PRO A 40 -23.99 -6.70 -17.84
N THR A 41 -23.68 -7.99 -17.77
CA THR A 41 -24.59 -9.07 -18.19
C THR A 41 -25.25 -9.86 -17.05
N LYS A 42 -24.50 -10.20 -16.00
CA LYS A 42 -24.98 -11.05 -14.89
C LYS A 42 -25.83 -10.30 -13.87
N ASN A 43 -25.60 -9.01 -13.66
CA ASN A 43 -26.30 -8.20 -12.67
C ASN A 43 -26.34 -6.71 -13.07
N PRO A 44 -27.08 -6.36 -14.14
CA PRO A 44 -27.11 -4.99 -14.65
C PRO A 44 -27.78 -3.98 -13.70
N HIS A 45 -28.46 -4.47 -12.65
CA HIS A 45 -29.09 -3.66 -11.61
C HIS A 45 -28.30 -3.62 -10.29
N GLY A 46 -27.08 -4.17 -10.28
CA GLY A 46 -26.21 -4.10 -9.12
C GLY A 46 -25.65 -2.71 -8.87
N VAL A 47 -25.01 -2.53 -7.72
CA VAL A 47 -24.34 -1.31 -7.29
C VAL A 47 -23.03 -1.14 -8.06
N ILE A 48 -22.86 0.03 -8.68
CA ILE A 48 -21.63 0.40 -9.40
C ILE A 48 -20.63 0.95 -8.38
N GLN A 49 -19.40 0.43 -8.39
CA GLN A 49 -18.35 0.91 -7.49
C GLN A 49 -17.80 2.25 -7.99
N MET A 50 -17.98 3.29 -7.18
CA MET A 50 -17.45 4.64 -7.41
C MET A 50 -16.68 5.18 -6.19
N GLY A 51 -16.51 4.36 -5.13
CA GLY A 51 -15.85 4.75 -3.89
C GLY A 51 -14.36 4.37 -3.80
N LEU A 52 -13.84 3.60 -4.77
CA LEU A 52 -12.45 3.15 -4.77
C LEU A 52 -11.59 4.01 -5.70
N ALA A 53 -10.52 4.59 -5.17
CA ALA A 53 -9.53 5.33 -5.94
C ALA A 53 -8.51 4.37 -6.59
N GLU A 54 -8.90 3.76 -7.71
CA GLU A 54 -8.06 2.85 -8.50
C GLU A 54 -7.89 3.37 -9.94
N ASN A 55 -6.71 3.17 -10.53
CA ASN A 55 -6.42 3.55 -11.92
C ASN A 55 -6.22 2.31 -12.80
N GLN A 56 -7.22 1.99 -13.62
CA GLN A 56 -7.15 0.93 -14.64
C GLN A 56 -6.97 1.48 -16.07
N LEU A 57 -6.80 2.79 -16.23
CA LEU A 57 -6.84 3.46 -17.54
C LEU A 57 -5.62 3.20 -18.43
N CYS A 58 -4.54 2.65 -17.88
CA CYS A 58 -3.24 2.53 -18.56
C CYS A 58 -2.63 1.12 -18.44
N PHE A 59 -3.44 0.10 -18.13
CA PHE A 59 -2.94 -1.27 -18.01
C PHE A 59 -2.43 -1.81 -19.34
N ASP A 60 -3.05 -1.43 -20.46
CA ASP A 60 -2.63 -1.75 -21.81
C ASP A 60 -1.15 -1.39 -22.07
N LEU A 61 -0.73 -0.21 -21.62
CA LEU A 61 0.66 0.26 -21.78
C LEU A 61 1.65 -0.60 -21.00
N ILE A 62 1.29 -0.99 -19.78
CA ILE A 62 2.14 -1.83 -18.91
C ILE A 62 2.18 -3.26 -19.45
N GLU A 63 1.04 -3.81 -19.87
CA GLU A 63 0.94 -5.14 -20.48
C GLU A 63 1.77 -5.25 -21.76
N GLU A 64 1.67 -4.27 -22.65
CA GLU A 64 2.47 -4.22 -23.87
C GLU A 64 3.97 -4.16 -23.55
N TRP A 65 4.35 -3.32 -22.57
CA TRP A 65 5.73 -3.24 -22.14
C TRP A 65 6.25 -4.57 -21.59
N ILE A 66 5.47 -5.27 -20.74
CA ILE A 66 5.86 -6.57 -20.20
C ILE A 66 6.05 -7.61 -21.32
N LYS A 67 5.10 -7.68 -22.27
CA LYS A 67 5.18 -8.61 -23.42
C LYS A 67 6.44 -8.38 -24.26
N ASN A 68 6.81 -7.11 -24.45
CA ASN A 68 7.98 -6.72 -25.25
C ASN A 68 9.31 -6.80 -24.47
N ASN A 69 9.28 -7.02 -23.14
CA ASN A 69 10.47 -7.02 -22.28
C ASN A 69 10.51 -8.27 -21.36
N PRO A 70 10.52 -9.51 -21.91
CA PRO A 70 10.44 -10.73 -21.10
C PRO A 70 11.57 -10.82 -20.05
N LYS A 71 12.78 -10.38 -20.41
CA LYS A 71 13.96 -10.36 -19.52
C LYS A 71 13.77 -9.55 -18.22
N ALA A 72 12.79 -8.66 -18.14
CA ALA A 72 12.56 -7.80 -16.98
C ALA A 72 11.91 -8.52 -15.78
N SER A 73 11.42 -9.75 -15.96
CA SER A 73 10.80 -10.52 -14.88
C SER A 73 11.49 -11.88 -14.73
N ILE A 74 11.84 -12.23 -13.49
CA ILE A 74 12.36 -13.56 -13.12
C ILE A 74 11.31 -14.67 -13.30
N CYS A 75 10.05 -14.32 -13.57
CA CYS A 75 8.98 -15.28 -13.86
C CYS A 75 8.91 -15.66 -15.35
N THR A 76 9.87 -15.25 -16.17
CA THR A 76 9.99 -15.63 -17.58
C THR A 76 11.24 -16.47 -17.82
N PRO A 77 11.26 -17.38 -18.83
CA PRO A 77 12.45 -18.15 -19.18
C PRO A 77 13.69 -17.27 -19.42
N GLU A 78 13.53 -16.10 -20.03
CA GLU A 78 14.60 -15.17 -20.35
C GLU A 78 15.15 -14.44 -19.12
N GLY A 79 14.32 -14.19 -18.10
CA GLY A 79 14.71 -13.51 -16.86
C GLY A 79 15.20 -14.44 -15.75
N MET A 80 15.03 -15.77 -15.88
CA MET A 80 15.40 -16.77 -14.87
C MET A 80 16.85 -16.70 -14.38
N HIS A 81 17.78 -16.21 -15.22
CA HIS A 81 19.20 -16.11 -14.86
C HIS A 81 19.46 -15.23 -13.64
N ASN A 82 18.59 -14.24 -13.37
CA ASN A 82 18.70 -13.35 -12.19
C ASN A 82 17.98 -13.90 -10.95
N PHE A 83 17.32 -15.06 -11.02
CA PHE A 83 16.47 -15.57 -9.93
C PHE A 83 17.25 -15.71 -8.62
N ARG A 84 18.45 -16.30 -8.64
CA ARG A 84 19.23 -16.52 -7.42
C ARG A 84 19.66 -15.21 -6.76
N ASP A 85 20.03 -14.21 -7.56
CA ASP A 85 20.46 -12.92 -7.05
C ASP A 85 19.28 -12.18 -6.41
N ILE A 86 18.13 -12.15 -7.09
CA ILE A 86 16.92 -11.50 -6.58
C ILE A 86 16.34 -12.23 -5.36
N ALA A 87 16.26 -13.57 -5.39
CA ALA A 87 15.65 -14.34 -4.30
C ALA A 87 16.47 -14.32 -3.00
N ASN A 88 17.80 -14.17 -3.09
CA ASN A 88 18.67 -14.06 -1.92
C ASN A 88 18.87 -12.61 -1.45
N PHE A 89 18.43 -11.63 -2.23
CA PHE A 89 18.58 -10.22 -1.90
C PHE A 89 17.68 -9.87 -0.71
N GLN A 90 18.31 -9.34 0.36
CA GLN A 90 17.62 -9.03 1.63
C GLN A 90 18.06 -7.68 2.21
N ASP A 91 18.85 -6.90 1.47
CA ASP A 91 19.31 -5.59 1.94
C ASP A 91 18.12 -4.62 2.02
N TYR A 92 17.92 -4.03 3.19
CA TYR A 92 16.82 -3.10 3.44
C TYR A 92 16.96 -1.78 2.66
N HIS A 93 18.14 -1.45 2.13
CA HIS A 93 18.32 -0.29 1.26
C HIS A 93 17.62 -0.48 -0.10
N GLY A 94 17.26 -1.71 -0.46
CA GLY A 94 16.68 -2.05 -1.75
C GLY A 94 17.71 -2.19 -2.86
N LEU A 95 17.28 -2.73 -3.99
CA LEU A 95 18.14 -2.89 -5.16
C LEU A 95 18.63 -1.51 -5.63
N PRO A 96 19.95 -1.29 -5.81
CA PRO A 96 20.49 0.00 -6.27
C PRO A 96 19.89 0.48 -7.60
N GLU A 97 19.57 -0.45 -8.50
CA GLU A 97 18.91 -0.18 -9.78
C GLU A 97 17.48 0.33 -9.56
N PHE A 98 16.78 -0.22 -8.57
CA PHE A 98 15.41 0.17 -8.23
C PHE A 98 15.37 1.58 -7.63
N THR A 99 16.19 1.86 -6.61
CA THR A 99 16.23 3.20 -5.99
C THR A 99 16.68 4.26 -7.00
N SER A 100 17.65 3.94 -7.86
CA SER A 100 18.06 4.81 -8.98
C SER A 100 16.95 5.06 -9.99
N ALA A 101 16.18 4.03 -10.36
CA ALA A 101 15.04 4.17 -11.25
C ALA A 101 13.94 5.03 -10.62
N MET A 102 13.66 4.86 -9.33
CA MET A 102 12.69 5.67 -8.61
C MET A 102 13.08 7.14 -8.51
N ALA A 103 14.34 7.45 -8.20
CA ALA A 103 14.84 8.83 -8.20
C ALA A 103 14.61 9.52 -9.56
N LYS A 104 14.92 8.82 -10.65
CA LYS A 104 14.71 9.31 -12.02
C LYS A 104 13.23 9.47 -12.35
N PHE A 105 12.39 8.51 -11.95
CA PHE A 105 10.95 8.56 -12.19
C PHE A 105 10.30 9.73 -11.44
N MET A 106 10.61 9.92 -10.16
CA MET A 106 10.14 11.05 -9.36
C MET A 106 10.58 12.40 -9.97
N SER A 107 11.83 12.50 -10.43
CA SER A 107 12.32 13.68 -11.14
C SER A 107 11.51 13.93 -12.42
N LYS A 108 11.25 12.89 -13.22
CA LYS A 108 10.44 12.96 -14.44
C LYS A 108 9.01 13.44 -14.17
N VAL A 109 8.36 12.92 -13.14
CA VAL A 109 7.01 13.35 -12.72
C VAL A 109 6.98 14.83 -12.33
N ARG A 110 8.10 15.38 -11.82
CA ARG A 110 8.26 16.81 -11.53
C ARG A 110 8.77 17.63 -12.73
N GLY A 111 8.69 17.08 -13.95
CA GLY A 111 9.13 17.75 -15.18
C GLY A 111 10.64 17.99 -15.24
N GLY A 112 11.44 17.18 -14.54
CA GLY A 112 12.90 17.31 -14.49
C GLY A 112 13.43 18.50 -13.71
N ARG A 113 12.55 19.24 -13.00
CA ARG A 113 12.91 20.47 -12.28
C ARG A 113 13.68 20.23 -10.97
N VAL A 114 13.62 19.01 -10.46
CA VAL A 114 14.28 18.62 -9.21
C VAL A 114 14.97 17.27 -9.39
N ARG A 115 16.04 17.04 -8.62
CA ARG A 115 16.78 15.78 -8.58
C ARG A 115 16.62 15.15 -7.19
N PHE A 116 16.50 13.83 -7.17
CA PHE A 116 16.45 13.03 -5.95
C PHE A 116 17.74 12.21 -5.84
N ASP A 117 18.35 12.20 -4.66
CA ASP A 117 19.49 11.34 -4.36
C ASP A 117 18.97 9.90 -4.10
N PRO A 118 19.37 8.89 -4.89
CA PRO A 118 18.91 7.52 -4.70
C PRO A 118 19.30 6.95 -3.33
N ASN A 119 20.37 7.43 -2.69
CA ASN A 119 20.77 7.00 -1.34
C ASN A 119 19.81 7.51 -0.26
N ARG A 120 18.87 8.39 -0.60
CA ARG A 120 17.84 8.93 0.29
C ARG A 120 16.45 8.37 0.00
N ILE A 121 16.35 7.36 -0.87
CA ILE A 121 15.11 6.64 -1.14
C ILE A 121 15.07 5.39 -0.28
N LEU A 122 14.05 5.31 0.58
CA LEU A 122 13.76 4.15 1.42
C LEU A 122 12.47 3.48 0.94
N MET A 123 12.47 2.14 0.93
CA MET A 123 11.27 1.36 0.61
C MET A 123 10.44 1.08 1.87
N SER A 124 9.14 0.90 1.69
CA SER A 124 8.20 0.56 2.77
C SER A 124 7.04 -0.26 2.20
N GLY A 125 6.14 -0.72 3.07
CA GLY A 125 4.90 -1.41 2.70
C GLY A 125 3.88 -0.47 2.05
N GLY A 126 4.24 0.14 0.91
CA GLY A 126 3.45 1.16 0.24
C GLY A 126 3.32 2.47 1.02
N ALA A 127 2.44 3.36 0.56
CA ALA A 127 2.21 4.65 1.21
C ALA A 127 1.67 4.52 2.64
N THR A 128 0.90 3.47 2.94
CA THR A 128 0.40 3.17 4.28
C THR A 128 1.54 2.94 5.26
N GLY A 129 2.46 2.01 4.95
CA GLY A 129 3.63 1.76 5.79
C GLY A 129 4.60 2.95 5.85
N ALA A 130 4.73 3.73 4.76
CA ALA A 130 5.53 4.95 4.76
C ALA A 130 5.00 6.01 5.73
N ASN A 131 3.67 6.21 5.75
CA ASN A 131 3.02 7.18 6.64
C ASN A 131 3.16 6.75 8.11
N GLU A 132 2.97 5.47 8.42
CA GLU A 132 3.18 4.97 9.79
C GLU A 132 4.64 5.11 10.23
N LEU A 133 5.59 4.74 9.37
CA LEU A 133 7.02 4.83 9.65
C LEU A 133 7.44 6.28 9.96
N ILE A 134 6.99 7.25 9.16
CA ILE A 134 7.38 8.65 9.38
C ILE A 134 6.77 9.21 10.68
N MET A 135 5.59 8.76 11.08
CA MET A 135 5.00 9.12 12.37
C MET A 135 5.87 8.62 13.52
N PHE A 136 6.31 7.35 13.47
CA PHE A 136 7.23 6.79 14.47
C PHE A 136 8.60 7.51 14.52
N CYS A 137 9.08 8.03 13.39
CA CYS A 137 10.36 8.74 13.36
C CYS A 137 10.29 10.18 13.89
N LEU A 138 9.11 10.80 13.90
CA LEU A 138 8.96 12.24 14.12
C LEU A 138 8.19 12.61 15.40
N ALA A 139 7.52 11.66 16.05
CA ALA A 139 6.63 11.94 17.18
C ALA A 139 6.63 10.77 18.18
N ASP A 140 6.50 11.11 19.46
CA ASP A 140 6.31 10.16 20.54
C ASP A 140 4.81 9.96 20.86
N PRO A 141 4.42 8.89 21.56
CA PRO A 141 3.04 8.72 22.02
C PRO A 141 2.56 9.92 22.88
N GLY A 142 1.55 10.64 22.38
CA GLY A 142 0.99 11.83 23.02
C GLY A 142 1.21 13.12 22.24
N ASP A 143 2.14 13.12 21.27
CA ASP A 143 2.33 14.22 20.33
C ASP A 143 1.20 14.27 19.28
N ALA A 144 1.18 15.33 18.47
CA ALA A 144 0.16 15.56 17.46
C ALA A 144 0.72 16.08 16.11
N PHE A 145 0.03 15.74 15.02
CA PHE A 145 0.29 16.26 13.67
C PHE A 145 -0.84 17.19 13.22
N LEU A 146 -0.50 18.20 12.41
CA LEU A 146 -1.49 19.03 11.73
C LEU A 146 -1.82 18.45 10.35
N VAL A 147 -3.11 18.25 10.07
CA VAL A 147 -3.60 17.73 8.78
C VAL A 147 -4.71 18.65 8.24
N PRO A 148 -4.56 19.22 7.02
CA PRO A 148 -5.62 20.04 6.41
C PRO A 148 -6.88 19.23 6.11
N THR A 149 -8.05 19.84 6.27
CA THR A 149 -9.35 19.20 5.97
C THR A 149 -9.91 19.67 4.61
N PRO A 150 -10.51 18.78 3.79
CA PRO A 150 -10.64 17.32 3.97
C PRO A 150 -9.34 16.57 3.63
N TYR A 151 -9.15 15.39 4.23
CA TYR A 151 -7.97 14.53 4.02
C TYR A 151 -8.37 13.07 3.79
N TYR A 152 -7.39 12.24 3.45
CA TYR A 152 -7.54 10.79 3.27
C TYR A 152 -7.93 10.11 4.60
N PRO A 153 -9.01 9.31 4.66
CA PRO A 153 -9.55 8.81 5.93
C PRO A 153 -8.79 7.64 6.57
N GLY A 154 -7.77 7.07 5.91
CA GLY A 154 -7.02 5.92 6.43
C GLY A 154 -5.70 6.29 7.09
#